data_AF-A0A2I1GYG9-F1
#
_entry.id   AF-A0A2I1GYG9-F1
#
_cell.length_a   1.000
_cell.length_b   1.000
_cell.length_c   1.000
_cell.angle_alpha   90.00
_cell.angle_beta   90.00
_cell.angle_gamma   90.00
#
_symmetry.space_group_name_H-M   'P 1'
#
loop_
_entity.id
_entity.type
_entity.pdbx_description
1 polymer ?
#
loop_
_entity_poly.entity_id
_entity_poly.type
_entity_poly.pdbx_seq_one_letter_code
_entity_poly.pdbx_strand_id
1 'polypeptide(L)'
;MSFPRNFSKCLRTSSDDVIKYCLQSLYLDQVRSVNIINFEWDNDEILAYSQRNLAIARGEDIVYDLTKIEMELASILVFEKVYIETQPDSQLYLEVFPYHLELFQGHMRILSEIKDLISQEPIPIEKVNLLGFSKNSGLQHALEPALDNASEILSSLEILLCFVKRTAVGDREKSIKNYVSQWMKLSSLNEHERFSKMLKVDLRLKHLVSLYELVEEQVADVKIKYIHEKYKEELSADMKAAIMDSVDFEQQTTMRKAIPAEAFALALKRFMLRFLTLENQKEKEPLHLYLQDDTLNFWSSTVPEELIDELFPENLLVANTYEAYTFTMNIIEQTMEKQAKLAKQAKQAKQAKQAKPANTSNPNINRMGSKPGRKRPERSSKYDRM
;
A
#
# COMPACT_ATOMS: atom_id res chain seq x y z
N MET A 1 10.28 -22.96 -17.97
CA MET A 1 9.25 -23.67 -18.76
C MET A 1 8.93 -24.95 -18.02
N SER A 2 7.80 -24.97 -17.34
CA SER A 2 7.33 -26.10 -16.55
C SER A 2 5.93 -26.43 -17.08
N PHE A 3 5.74 -27.63 -17.62
CA PHE A 3 4.41 -28.09 -18.06
C PHE A 3 3.47 -28.17 -16.84
N PRO A 4 2.23 -27.66 -16.90
CA PRO A 4 1.26 -27.91 -15.85
C PRO A 4 0.81 -29.37 -15.94
N ARG A 5 0.72 -30.03 -14.78
CA ARG A 5 0.15 -31.38 -14.68
C ARG A 5 -1.35 -31.26 -14.96
N ASN A 6 -1.80 -31.97 -15.99
CA ASN A 6 -3.23 -32.17 -16.26
C ASN A 6 -3.85 -32.93 -15.07
N PHE A 7 -4.84 -32.33 -14.41
CA PHE A 7 -5.66 -33.04 -13.42
C PHE A 7 -6.89 -33.61 -14.11
N SER A 8 -7.10 -34.91 -13.98
CA SER A 8 -8.32 -35.59 -14.43
C SER A 8 -9.32 -35.57 -13.27
N LYS A 9 -10.44 -34.84 -13.40
CA LYS A 9 -11.56 -34.98 -12.44
C LYS A 9 -12.43 -36.16 -12.83
N CYS A 10 -12.32 -37.24 -12.05
CA CYS A 10 -13.23 -38.37 -12.16
C CYS A 10 -14.39 -38.17 -11.16
N LEU A 11 -15.60 -37.92 -11.66
CA LEU A 11 -16.83 -37.92 -10.84
C LEU A 11 -17.08 -39.34 -10.30
N ARG A 12 -17.30 -39.47 -8.99
CA ARG A 12 -17.76 -40.73 -8.36
C ARG A 12 -19.28 -40.70 -8.29
N THR A 13 -19.94 -41.58 -9.04
CA THR A 13 -21.34 -41.95 -8.76
C THR A 13 -21.34 -43.17 -7.84
N SER A 14 -22.17 -43.13 -6.80
CA SER A 14 -22.31 -44.21 -5.82
C SER A 14 -23.27 -45.27 -6.34
N SER A 15 -22.75 -46.24 -7.09
CA SER A 15 -23.29 -47.60 -7.22
C SER A 15 -22.34 -48.40 -8.10
N ASP A 16 -21.99 -49.60 -7.63
CA ASP A 16 -21.05 -50.52 -8.26
C ASP A 16 -21.36 -50.78 -9.75
N ASP A 17 -20.29 -50.87 -10.55
CA ASP A 17 -20.21 -51.14 -11.99
C ASP A 17 -20.75 -50.08 -12.97
N VAL A 18 -20.07 -48.92 -13.11
CA VAL A 18 -20.21 -48.06 -14.30
C VAL A 18 -18.88 -47.40 -14.70
N ILE A 19 -18.62 -47.38 -16.00
CA ILE A 19 -17.45 -46.81 -16.69
C ILE A 19 -17.08 -45.42 -16.14
N LYS A 20 -15.83 -45.29 -15.68
CA LYS A 20 -15.25 -44.02 -15.22
C LYS A 20 -14.94 -43.14 -16.44
N TYR A 21 -15.89 -42.31 -16.87
CA TYR A 21 -15.61 -41.26 -17.84
C TYR A 21 -14.79 -40.18 -17.16
N CYS A 22 -13.46 -40.23 -17.35
CA CYS A 22 -12.57 -39.17 -16.88
C CYS A 22 -12.51 -38.12 -18.00
N LEU A 23 -13.29 -37.05 -17.85
CA LEU A 23 -13.22 -35.88 -18.74
C LEU A 23 -11.89 -35.16 -18.50
N GLN A 24 -11.20 -34.83 -19.58
CA GLN A 24 -10.03 -33.96 -19.50
C GLN A 24 -10.49 -32.57 -19.05
N SER A 25 -9.79 -31.97 -18.10
CA SER A 25 -10.10 -30.65 -17.58
C SER A 25 -9.09 -29.62 -18.10
N LEU A 26 -9.57 -28.44 -18.52
CA LEU A 26 -8.74 -27.33 -19.02
C LEU A 26 -9.27 -25.98 -18.53
N TYR A 27 -8.38 -25.02 -18.33
CA TYR A 27 -8.79 -23.63 -18.09
C TYR A 27 -9.18 -22.93 -19.38
N LEU A 28 -10.09 -21.95 -19.29
CA LEU A 28 -10.63 -21.25 -20.45
C LEU A 28 -9.56 -20.61 -21.36
N ASP A 29 -8.45 -20.13 -20.79
CA ASP A 29 -7.32 -19.55 -21.52
C ASP A 29 -6.52 -20.57 -22.34
N GLN A 30 -6.71 -21.86 -22.08
CA GLN A 30 -6.08 -22.98 -22.78
C GLN A 30 -7.02 -23.70 -23.75
N VAL A 31 -8.31 -23.36 -23.74
CA VAL A 31 -9.35 -23.95 -24.58
C VAL A 31 -9.14 -23.54 -26.04
N ARG A 32 -9.24 -24.51 -26.95
CA ARG A 32 -9.27 -24.31 -28.41
C ARG A 32 -10.67 -24.57 -28.93
N SER A 33 -10.98 -24.12 -30.15
CA SER A 33 -12.31 -24.33 -30.78
C SER A 33 -12.76 -25.79 -30.78
N VAL A 34 -11.83 -26.73 -31.00
CA VAL A 34 -12.11 -28.18 -30.99
C VAL A 34 -12.59 -28.71 -29.64
N ASN A 35 -12.23 -28.04 -28.55
CA ASN A 35 -12.58 -28.42 -27.19
C ASN A 35 -13.99 -27.94 -26.80
N ILE A 36 -14.59 -27.04 -27.58
CA ILE A 36 -15.90 -26.44 -27.32
C ILE A 36 -16.96 -27.21 -28.11
N ILE A 37 -18.13 -27.36 -27.53
CA ILE A 37 -19.31 -27.83 -28.25
C ILE A 37 -19.81 -26.69 -29.12
N ASN A 38 -19.54 -26.77 -30.41
CA ASN A 38 -20.01 -25.81 -31.40
C ASN A 38 -20.76 -26.57 -32.48
N PHE A 39 -22.07 -26.34 -32.59
CA PHE A 39 -22.93 -27.04 -33.54
C PHE A 39 -23.94 -26.09 -34.14
N GLU A 40 -24.29 -26.34 -35.41
CA GLU A 40 -25.32 -25.64 -36.15
C GLU A 40 -26.37 -26.68 -36.59
N TRP A 41 -27.65 -26.30 -36.53
CA TRP A 41 -28.77 -27.18 -36.87
C TRP A 41 -29.08 -27.09 -38.36
N ASP A 42 -28.31 -27.79 -39.19
CA ASP A 42 -28.48 -27.68 -40.64
C ASP A 42 -29.13 -28.90 -41.30
N ASN A 43 -29.24 -30.05 -40.61
CA ASN A 43 -29.76 -31.28 -41.19
C ASN A 43 -30.78 -32.02 -40.31
N ASP A 44 -31.85 -32.51 -40.95
CA ASP A 44 -32.85 -33.46 -40.40
C ASP A 44 -32.27 -34.88 -40.16
N GLU A 45 -30.95 -35.06 -40.19
CA GLU A 45 -30.27 -36.36 -40.03
C GLU A 45 -30.63 -37.06 -38.70
N ILE A 46 -30.91 -36.29 -37.64
CA ILE A 46 -31.36 -36.83 -36.35
C ILE A 46 -32.78 -37.41 -36.45
N LEU A 47 -33.62 -36.91 -37.37
CA LEU A 47 -34.96 -37.44 -37.64
C LEU A 47 -34.93 -38.74 -38.46
N ALA A 48 -33.76 -39.13 -39.00
CA ALA A 48 -33.58 -40.42 -39.68
C ALA A 48 -33.79 -41.63 -38.74
N TYR A 49 -33.75 -41.41 -37.42
CA TYR A 49 -34.04 -42.43 -36.41
C TYR A 49 -35.52 -42.48 -36.00
N SER A 50 -36.40 -41.96 -36.85
CA SER A 50 -37.85 -42.13 -36.74
C SER A 50 -38.31 -43.42 -37.43
N GLN A 51 -39.17 -44.17 -36.75
CA GLN A 51 -39.78 -45.40 -37.26
C GLN A 51 -41.30 -45.31 -37.16
N ARG A 52 -42.02 -46.04 -38.02
CA ARG A 52 -43.48 -46.17 -37.89
C ARG A 52 -43.80 -47.22 -36.82
N ASN A 53 -44.82 -46.94 -36.01
CA ASN A 53 -45.28 -47.89 -35.02
C ASN A 53 -45.91 -49.12 -35.70
N LEU A 54 -45.31 -50.30 -35.49
CA LEU A 54 -45.75 -51.55 -36.11
C LEU A 54 -46.94 -52.21 -35.39
N ALA A 55 -47.45 -51.63 -34.30
CA ALA A 55 -48.61 -52.13 -33.60
C ALA A 55 -49.89 -51.99 -34.44
N ILE A 56 -50.83 -52.94 -34.27
CA ILE A 56 -52.11 -52.97 -34.99
C ILE A 56 -52.83 -51.63 -34.82
N ALA A 57 -53.27 -51.03 -35.94
CA ALA A 57 -53.95 -49.74 -36.03
C ALA A 57 -53.13 -48.50 -35.58
N ARG A 58 -51.80 -48.62 -35.45
CA ARG A 58 -50.92 -47.50 -35.07
C ARG A 58 -49.90 -47.10 -36.13
N GLY A 59 -50.01 -47.61 -37.36
CA GLY A 59 -49.05 -47.38 -38.44
C GLY A 59 -48.81 -45.92 -38.82
N GLU A 60 -49.69 -45.00 -38.44
CA GLU A 60 -49.51 -43.55 -38.64
C GLU A 60 -48.67 -42.90 -37.53
N ASP A 61 -48.52 -43.54 -36.37
CA ASP A 61 -47.72 -43.02 -35.27
C ASP A 61 -46.22 -43.12 -35.61
N ILE A 62 -45.50 -42.02 -35.41
CA ILE A 62 -44.04 -41.96 -35.52
C ILE A 62 -43.45 -42.20 -34.14
N VAL A 63 -42.54 -43.16 -34.03
CA VAL A 63 -41.79 -43.49 -32.81
C VAL A 63 -40.32 -43.18 -33.05
N TYR A 64 -39.71 -42.48 -32.11
CA TYR A 64 -38.28 -42.13 -32.17
C TYR A 64 -37.48 -43.05 -31.26
N ASP A 65 -36.36 -43.56 -31.76
CA ASP A 65 -35.38 -44.25 -30.93
C ASP A 65 -34.52 -43.21 -30.20
N LEU A 66 -35.00 -42.76 -29.04
CA LEU A 66 -34.34 -41.73 -28.23
C LEU A 66 -32.95 -42.17 -27.77
N THR A 67 -32.75 -43.45 -27.47
CA THR A 67 -31.45 -43.99 -27.03
C THR A 67 -30.44 -43.91 -28.16
N LYS A 68 -30.85 -44.22 -29.39
CA LYS A 68 -29.97 -44.09 -30.55
C LYS A 68 -29.66 -42.63 -30.88
N ILE A 69 -30.66 -41.75 -30.82
CA ILE A 69 -30.46 -40.31 -31.02
C ILE A 69 -29.49 -39.74 -29.97
N GLU A 70 -29.66 -40.11 -28.69
CA GLU A 70 -28.78 -39.69 -27.60
C GLU A 70 -27.34 -40.15 -27.82
N MET A 71 -27.13 -41.41 -28.23
CA MET A 71 -25.80 -41.97 -28.46
C MET A 71 -25.06 -41.25 -29.61
N GLU A 72 -25.75 -41.00 -30.72
CA GLU A 72 -25.19 -40.28 -31.86
C GLU A 72 -24.86 -38.82 -31.50
N LEU A 73 -25.77 -38.14 -30.81
CA LEU A 73 -25.55 -36.77 -30.33
C LEU A 73 -24.38 -36.69 -29.33
N ALA A 74 -24.28 -37.62 -28.40
CA ALA A 74 -23.17 -37.68 -27.46
C ALA A 74 -21.83 -37.91 -28.19
N SER A 75 -21.82 -38.76 -29.22
CA SER A 75 -20.64 -39.01 -30.04
C SER A 75 -20.21 -37.79 -30.86
N ILE A 76 -21.15 -37.02 -31.40
CA ILE A 76 -20.84 -35.87 -32.26
C ILE A 76 -20.48 -34.63 -31.41
N LEU A 77 -21.24 -34.38 -30.35
CA LEU A 77 -21.17 -33.12 -29.60
C LEU A 77 -20.26 -33.20 -28.39
N VAL A 78 -20.22 -34.33 -27.69
CA VAL A 78 -19.61 -34.44 -26.35
C VAL A 78 -18.33 -35.26 -26.35
N PHE A 79 -18.15 -36.17 -27.31
CA PHE A 79 -16.94 -37.00 -27.41
C PHE A 79 -15.67 -36.14 -27.53
N GLU A 80 -14.63 -36.53 -26.77
CA GLU A 80 -13.34 -35.82 -26.67
C GLU A 80 -13.42 -34.34 -26.25
N LYS A 81 -14.57 -33.87 -25.77
CA LYS A 81 -14.68 -32.53 -25.19
C LYS A 81 -14.08 -32.48 -23.80
N VAL A 82 -13.71 -31.26 -23.42
CA VAL A 82 -13.06 -30.99 -22.14
C VAL A 82 -14.04 -30.33 -21.18
N TYR A 83 -13.86 -30.60 -19.90
CA TYR A 83 -14.49 -29.82 -18.85
C TYR A 83 -13.71 -28.51 -18.67
N ILE A 84 -14.37 -27.37 -18.88
CA ILE A 84 -13.76 -26.06 -18.66
C ILE A 84 -13.81 -25.76 -17.17
N GLU A 85 -12.64 -25.63 -16.53
CA GLU A 85 -12.54 -25.35 -15.10
C GLU A 85 -12.63 -23.86 -14.80
N THR A 86 -13.20 -23.55 -13.63
CA THR A 86 -13.08 -22.22 -13.01
C THR A 86 -11.68 -22.03 -12.44
N GLN A 87 -11.28 -20.78 -12.25
CA GLN A 87 -10.01 -20.46 -11.61
C GLN A 87 -9.95 -21.03 -10.18
N PRO A 88 -8.76 -21.38 -9.66
CA PRO A 88 -8.59 -21.79 -8.27
C PRO A 88 -9.18 -20.74 -7.32
N ASP A 89 -9.91 -21.20 -6.31
CA ASP A 89 -10.54 -20.35 -5.28
C ASP A 89 -11.57 -19.33 -5.80
N SER A 90 -12.04 -19.49 -7.04
CA SER A 90 -13.04 -18.61 -7.67
C SER A 90 -14.11 -19.40 -8.43
N GLN A 91 -15.31 -18.83 -8.49
CA GLN A 91 -16.41 -19.35 -9.34
C GLN A 91 -16.31 -18.86 -10.78
N LEU A 92 -15.33 -18.01 -11.10
CA LEU A 92 -15.17 -17.40 -12.42
C LEU A 92 -14.24 -18.24 -13.30
N TYR A 93 -14.53 -18.28 -14.60
CA TYR A 93 -13.70 -18.96 -15.60
C TYR A 93 -12.47 -18.15 -16.02
N LEU A 94 -12.55 -16.82 -15.87
CA LEU A 94 -11.46 -15.89 -16.15
C LEU A 94 -10.99 -15.24 -14.86
N GLU A 95 -9.73 -14.85 -14.85
CA GLU A 95 -9.13 -14.05 -13.80
C GLU A 95 -9.77 -12.66 -13.79
N VAL A 96 -10.15 -12.16 -12.62
CA VAL A 96 -10.64 -10.78 -12.47
C VAL A 96 -9.46 -9.85 -12.67
N PHE A 97 -9.58 -8.92 -13.61
CA PHE A 97 -8.59 -7.87 -13.79
C PHE A 97 -8.90 -6.73 -12.81
N PRO A 98 -8.04 -6.44 -11.82
CA PRO A 98 -8.25 -5.29 -10.95
C PRO A 98 -8.02 -4.00 -11.76
N TYR A 99 -9.00 -3.11 -11.77
CA TYR A 99 -8.83 -1.77 -12.35
C TYR A 99 -7.98 -0.89 -11.42
N HIS A 100 -7.58 0.29 -11.91
CA HIS A 100 -6.87 1.27 -11.10
C HIS A 100 -7.63 1.59 -9.80
N LEU A 101 -6.93 1.63 -8.66
CA LEU A 101 -7.48 1.76 -7.29
C LEU A 101 -8.24 0.53 -6.74
N GLU A 102 -8.51 -0.48 -7.57
CA GLU A 102 -9.14 -1.74 -7.14
C GLU A 102 -8.12 -2.82 -6.78
N LEU A 103 -6.81 -2.54 -6.94
CA LEU A 103 -5.75 -3.50 -6.67
C LEU A 103 -5.90 -4.15 -5.28
N PHE A 104 -6.14 -3.32 -4.26
CA PHE A 104 -6.30 -3.79 -2.88
C PHE A 104 -7.68 -4.38 -2.58
N GLN A 105 -8.60 -4.45 -3.53
CA GLN A 105 -9.86 -5.20 -3.37
C GLN A 105 -9.67 -6.67 -3.73
N GLY A 106 -9.00 -6.95 -4.84
CA GLY A 106 -8.70 -8.32 -5.28
C GLY A 106 -7.42 -8.90 -4.67
N HIS A 107 -6.47 -8.04 -4.31
CA HIS A 107 -5.14 -8.43 -3.82
C HIS A 107 -4.71 -7.55 -2.65
N MET A 108 -5.50 -7.53 -1.56
CA MET A 108 -5.24 -6.68 -0.39
C MET A 108 -3.84 -6.88 0.23
N ARG A 109 -3.26 -8.07 0.04
CA ARG A 109 -1.95 -8.49 0.56
C ARG A 109 -0.84 -8.49 -0.49
N ILE A 110 -1.04 -7.86 -1.65
CA ILE A 110 -0.04 -7.89 -2.74
C ILE A 110 1.35 -7.39 -2.31
N LEU A 111 1.40 -6.39 -1.42
CA LEU A 111 2.67 -5.85 -0.95
C LEU A 111 3.41 -6.85 -0.04
N SER A 112 2.72 -7.58 0.84
CA SER A 112 3.34 -8.63 1.67
C SER A 112 3.75 -9.82 0.82
N GLU A 113 2.89 -10.28 -0.09
CA GLU A 113 3.22 -11.35 -1.04
C GLU A 113 4.49 -11.03 -1.85
N ILE A 114 4.67 -9.77 -2.29
CA ILE A 114 5.89 -9.36 -2.99
C ILE A 114 7.09 -9.29 -2.05
N LYS A 115 6.92 -8.86 -0.78
CA LYS A 115 7.98 -8.89 0.23
C LYS A 115 8.46 -10.32 0.50
N ASP A 116 7.54 -11.30 0.49
CA ASP A 116 7.85 -12.71 0.65
C ASP A 116 8.58 -13.29 -0.57
N LEU A 117 8.23 -12.84 -1.78
CA LEU A 117 8.89 -13.25 -3.02
C LEU A 117 10.28 -12.61 -3.21
N ILE A 118 10.42 -11.33 -2.83
CA ILE A 118 11.63 -10.52 -3.04
C ILE A 118 11.85 -9.63 -1.81
N SER A 119 12.96 -9.87 -1.11
CA SER A 119 13.39 -9.01 0.01
C SER A 119 13.51 -7.54 -0.42
N GLN A 120 12.63 -6.70 0.15
CA GLN A 120 12.54 -5.27 -0.16
C GLN A 120 13.51 -4.43 0.68
N GLU A 121 13.97 -3.31 0.12
CA GLU A 121 14.84 -2.31 0.72
C GLU A 121 14.29 -0.90 0.45
N PRO A 122 14.43 0.05 1.40
CA PRO A 122 14.01 1.42 1.19
C PRO A 122 14.82 2.08 0.06
N ILE A 123 14.18 3.03 -0.64
CA ILE A 123 14.87 3.81 -1.67
C ILE A 123 15.94 4.70 -1.00
N PRO A 124 17.20 4.67 -1.46
CA PRO A 124 18.23 5.59 -0.97
C PRO A 124 17.80 7.06 -1.14
N ILE A 125 18.03 7.88 -0.11
CA ILE A 125 17.59 9.29 -0.06
C ILE A 125 18.04 10.08 -1.30
N GLU A 126 19.26 9.83 -1.79
CA GLU A 126 19.81 10.45 -3.00
C GLU A 126 18.93 10.21 -4.23
N LYS A 127 18.33 9.01 -4.34
CA LYS A 127 17.46 8.63 -5.45
C LYS A 127 16.04 9.16 -5.28
N VAL A 128 15.56 9.33 -4.04
CA VAL A 128 14.25 9.95 -3.76
C VAL A 128 14.19 11.37 -4.34
N ASN A 129 15.25 12.16 -4.16
CA ASN A 129 15.32 13.52 -4.70
C ASN A 129 15.28 13.55 -6.25
N LEU A 130 15.88 12.55 -6.91
CA LEU A 130 15.87 12.43 -8.38
C LEU A 130 14.48 12.08 -8.94
N LEU A 131 13.62 11.47 -8.12
CA LEU A 131 12.24 11.17 -8.48
C LEU A 131 11.33 12.40 -8.44
N GLY A 132 11.82 13.54 -7.94
CA GLY A 132 11.05 14.79 -7.83
C GLY A 132 10.11 14.85 -6.62
N PHE A 133 10.16 13.84 -5.73
CA PHE A 133 9.42 13.82 -4.47
C PHE A 133 10.25 14.52 -3.38
N SER A 134 10.17 15.85 -3.30
CA SER A 134 10.87 16.61 -2.26
C SER A 134 10.09 16.55 -0.94
N LYS A 135 10.66 15.91 0.08
CA LYS A 135 10.13 15.93 1.47
C LYS A 135 10.26 17.28 2.17
N ASN A 136 10.91 18.27 1.55
CA ASN A 136 11.25 19.54 2.21
C ASN A 136 10.13 20.59 2.22
N SER A 137 8.94 20.29 1.68
CA SER A 137 7.75 21.07 1.97
C SER A 137 6.85 20.28 2.92
N GLY A 138 7.14 20.38 4.22
CA GLY A 138 6.07 20.23 5.19
C GLY A 138 4.93 21.15 4.74
N LEU A 139 3.77 20.57 4.47
CA LEU A 139 2.52 21.28 4.27
C LEU A 139 2.61 22.38 3.19
N GLN A 140 2.80 21.99 1.92
CA GLN A 140 2.40 22.86 0.82
C GLN A 140 1.45 22.13 -0.11
N HIS A 141 0.18 22.51 0.02
CA HIS A 141 -0.83 22.46 -1.03
C HIS A 141 -0.33 23.23 -2.25
N ALA A 142 0.46 22.58 -3.10
CA ALA A 142 0.77 23.08 -4.44
C ALA A 142 1.22 21.93 -5.35
N LEU A 143 0.27 21.31 -6.05
CA LEU A 143 0.24 21.20 -7.53
C LEU A 143 -0.80 20.13 -7.93
N GLU A 144 -2.04 20.54 -8.18
CA GLU A 144 -3.00 19.74 -8.97
C GLU A 144 -2.39 19.21 -10.29
N PRO A 145 -1.56 19.95 -11.06
CA PRO A 145 -0.93 19.40 -12.27
C PRO A 145 0.22 18.40 -11.98
N ALA A 146 0.71 18.26 -10.75
CA ALA A 146 1.66 17.19 -10.41
C ALA A 146 0.94 15.87 -10.06
N LEU A 147 -0.34 15.94 -9.70
CA LEU A 147 -1.12 14.83 -9.16
C LEU A 147 -1.84 13.98 -10.22
N ASP A 148 -2.40 14.59 -11.28
CA ASP A 148 -2.94 13.83 -12.42
C ASP A 148 -1.89 12.84 -12.95
N ASN A 149 -0.63 13.27 -12.89
CA ASN A 149 0.54 12.48 -13.22
C ASN A 149 0.90 11.42 -12.15
N ALA A 150 0.65 11.66 -10.86
CA ALA A 150 0.93 10.70 -9.80
C ALA A 150 -0.05 9.51 -9.83
N SER A 151 -1.32 9.75 -10.20
CA SER A 151 -2.31 8.69 -10.37
C SER A 151 -1.93 7.75 -11.52
N GLU A 152 -1.47 8.29 -12.65
CA GLU A 152 -0.98 7.50 -13.80
C GLU A 152 0.28 6.66 -13.46
N ILE A 153 1.22 7.25 -12.70
CA ILE A 153 2.39 6.52 -12.20
C ILE A 153 1.94 5.43 -11.23
N LEU A 154 0.96 5.70 -10.34
CA LEU A 154 0.41 4.71 -9.43
C LEU A 154 -0.20 3.54 -10.22
N SER A 155 -1.04 3.79 -11.22
CA SER A 155 -1.59 2.75 -12.10
C SER A 155 -0.51 1.90 -12.76
N SER A 156 0.55 2.55 -13.24
CA SER A 156 1.69 1.87 -13.87
C SER A 156 2.44 0.99 -12.87
N LEU A 157 2.58 1.44 -11.63
CA LEU A 157 3.16 0.64 -10.55
C LEU A 157 2.24 -0.51 -10.12
N GLU A 158 0.92 -0.32 -10.08
CA GLU A 158 -0.06 -1.38 -9.79
C GLU A 158 0.05 -2.52 -10.80
N ILE A 159 0.12 -2.19 -12.10
CA ILE A 159 0.38 -3.17 -13.16
C ILE A 159 1.70 -3.89 -12.92
N LEU A 160 2.77 -3.14 -12.62
CA LEU A 160 4.09 -3.71 -12.37
C LEU A 160 4.09 -4.66 -11.15
N LEU A 161 3.44 -4.31 -10.04
CA LEU A 161 3.28 -5.16 -8.86
C LEU A 161 2.61 -6.48 -9.24
N CYS A 162 1.50 -6.43 -9.99
CA CYS A 162 0.81 -7.62 -10.48
C CYS A 162 1.73 -8.52 -11.33
N PHE A 163 2.52 -7.94 -12.23
CA PHE A 163 3.47 -8.72 -13.04
C PHE A 163 4.59 -9.34 -12.21
N VAL A 164 5.13 -8.60 -11.24
CA VAL A 164 6.19 -9.10 -10.35
C VAL A 164 5.66 -10.27 -9.52
N LYS A 165 4.47 -10.13 -8.90
CA LYS A 165 3.79 -11.23 -8.19
C LYS A 165 3.69 -12.49 -9.05
N ARG A 166 3.37 -12.35 -10.34
CA ARG A 166 3.12 -13.49 -11.25
C ARG A 166 4.38 -14.14 -11.81
N THR A 167 5.48 -13.41 -11.95
CA THR A 167 6.61 -13.83 -12.79
C THR A 167 7.96 -13.79 -12.11
N ALA A 168 8.07 -13.18 -10.94
CA ALA A 168 9.36 -13.01 -10.29
C ALA A 168 9.90 -14.33 -9.74
N VAL A 169 10.88 -14.87 -10.45
CA VAL A 169 11.84 -15.84 -9.92
C VAL A 169 13.01 -15.03 -9.31
N GLY A 170 12.81 -14.50 -8.10
CA GLY A 170 13.86 -14.18 -7.12
C GLY A 170 14.99 -13.17 -7.43
N ASP A 171 15.14 -12.60 -8.62
CA ASP A 171 16.26 -11.66 -8.88
C ASP A 171 15.95 -10.23 -8.40
N ARG A 172 16.20 -10.01 -7.10
CA ARG A 172 16.01 -8.72 -6.43
C ARG A 172 16.87 -7.57 -6.99
N GLU A 173 18.00 -7.89 -7.62
CA GLU A 173 18.98 -6.91 -8.08
C GLU A 173 18.74 -6.46 -9.53
N LYS A 174 17.82 -7.13 -10.22
CA LYS A 174 17.38 -6.72 -11.55
C LYS A 174 16.79 -5.30 -11.52
N SER A 175 17.23 -4.45 -12.45
CA SER A 175 16.68 -3.10 -12.57
C SER A 175 15.21 -3.16 -13.01
N ILE A 176 14.39 -2.27 -12.45
CA ILE A 176 12.96 -2.17 -12.79
C ILE A 176 12.82 -1.88 -14.28
N LYS A 177 13.66 -0.99 -14.82
CA LYS A 177 13.71 -0.67 -16.25
C LYS A 177 13.94 -1.90 -17.12
N ASN A 178 14.96 -2.70 -16.81
CA ASN A 178 15.27 -3.89 -17.61
C ASN A 178 14.17 -4.93 -17.48
N TYR A 179 13.54 -5.03 -16.31
CA TYR A 179 12.40 -5.91 -16.10
C TYR A 179 11.20 -5.49 -16.97
N VAL A 180 10.81 -4.22 -16.96
CA VAL A 180 9.73 -3.68 -17.81
C VAL A 180 10.01 -3.94 -19.30
N SER A 181 11.24 -3.68 -19.76
CA SER A 181 11.62 -3.88 -21.16
C SER A 181 11.60 -5.34 -21.63
N GLN A 182 11.70 -6.32 -20.72
CA GLN A 182 11.65 -7.73 -21.10
C GLN A 182 10.24 -8.22 -21.42
N TRP A 183 9.21 -7.54 -20.92
CA TRP A 183 7.83 -7.94 -21.11
C TRP A 183 7.17 -7.06 -22.17
N MET A 184 6.82 -7.62 -23.33
CA MET A 184 6.12 -6.88 -24.40
C MET A 184 4.80 -6.25 -23.93
N LYS A 185 4.14 -6.82 -22.92
CA LYS A 185 2.91 -6.23 -22.33
C LYS A 185 3.19 -4.99 -21.47
N LEU A 186 4.41 -4.81 -20.99
CA LEU A 186 4.81 -3.69 -20.14
C LEU A 186 5.55 -2.59 -20.92
N SER A 187 5.83 -2.79 -22.22
CA SER A 187 6.49 -1.77 -23.03
C SER A 187 5.66 -0.50 -23.17
N SER A 188 4.32 -0.60 -23.09
CA SER A 188 3.41 0.55 -23.04
C SER A 188 3.67 1.44 -21.82
N LEU A 189 4.17 0.91 -20.71
CA LEU A 189 4.53 1.72 -19.54
C LEU A 189 5.67 2.72 -19.86
N ASN A 190 6.52 2.43 -20.85
CA ASN A 190 7.56 3.34 -21.29
C ASN A 190 7.05 4.49 -22.17
N GLU A 191 5.82 4.40 -22.68
CA GLU A 191 5.19 5.47 -23.48
C GLU A 191 4.81 6.66 -22.59
N HIS A 192 4.53 6.41 -21.32
CA HIS A 192 4.28 7.46 -20.33
C HIS A 192 5.58 8.20 -19.98
N GLU A 193 5.68 9.47 -20.40
CA GLU A 193 6.92 10.26 -20.32
C GLU A 193 7.49 10.33 -18.89
N ARG A 194 6.63 10.48 -17.88
CA ARG A 194 7.07 10.56 -16.47
C ARG A 194 7.40 9.21 -15.85
N PHE A 195 6.64 8.16 -16.16
CA PHE A 195 7.02 6.81 -15.73
C PHE A 195 8.36 6.40 -16.36
N SER A 196 8.56 6.73 -17.64
CA SER A 196 9.85 6.57 -18.32
C SER A 196 10.98 7.35 -17.66
N LYS A 197 10.74 8.59 -17.20
CA LYS A 197 11.71 9.36 -16.40
C LYS A 197 12.01 8.68 -15.05
N MET A 198 11.00 8.16 -14.36
CA MET A 198 11.17 7.40 -13.12
C MET A 198 12.01 6.13 -13.35
N LEU A 199 11.77 5.40 -14.44
CA LEU A 199 12.55 4.22 -14.82
C LEU A 199 14.00 4.54 -15.18
N LYS A 200 14.35 5.80 -15.48
CA LYS A 200 15.76 6.22 -15.66
C LYS A 200 16.51 6.31 -14.34
N VAL A 201 15.80 6.46 -13.21
CA VAL A 201 16.41 6.30 -11.90
C VAL A 201 16.79 4.83 -11.76
N ASP A 202 18.04 4.55 -11.40
CA ASP A 202 18.57 3.20 -11.26
C ASP A 202 17.96 2.48 -10.04
N LEU A 203 16.68 2.15 -10.12
CA LEU A 203 15.96 1.38 -9.11
C LEU A 203 15.91 -0.09 -9.53
N ARG A 204 16.09 -0.95 -8.52
CA ARG A 204 16.02 -2.41 -8.62
C ARG A 204 14.70 -2.94 -8.06
N LEU A 205 14.32 -4.17 -8.39
CA LEU A 205 13.06 -4.79 -7.94
C LEU A 205 12.92 -4.83 -6.41
N LYS A 206 14.03 -4.86 -5.67
CA LYS A 206 14.02 -4.70 -4.20
C LYS A 206 13.50 -3.35 -3.68
N HIS A 207 13.40 -2.31 -4.51
CA HIS A 207 12.86 -1.01 -4.09
C HIS A 207 11.42 -0.81 -4.55
N LEU A 208 10.78 -1.82 -5.15
CA LEU A 208 9.49 -1.67 -5.81
C LEU A 208 8.37 -1.30 -4.82
N VAL A 209 8.32 -1.97 -3.67
CA VAL A 209 7.31 -1.68 -2.65
C VAL A 209 7.49 -0.27 -2.10
N SER A 210 8.72 0.12 -1.75
CA SER A 210 8.99 1.49 -1.27
C SER A 210 8.72 2.57 -2.33
N LEU A 211 8.88 2.24 -3.62
CA LEU A 211 8.50 3.14 -4.71
C LEU A 211 6.98 3.31 -4.79
N TYR A 212 6.24 2.20 -4.71
CA TYR A 212 4.79 2.23 -4.67
C TYR A 212 4.28 3.08 -3.50
N GLU A 213 4.75 2.78 -2.29
CA GLU A 213 4.40 3.52 -1.07
C GLU A 213 4.68 5.02 -1.16
N LEU A 214 5.77 5.42 -1.82
CA LEU A 214 6.13 6.82 -2.01
C LEU A 214 5.16 7.55 -2.95
N VAL A 215 4.78 6.94 -4.07
CA VAL A 215 3.83 7.53 -5.02
C VAL A 215 2.42 7.52 -4.45
N GLU A 216 2.05 6.44 -3.76
CA GLU A 216 0.80 6.27 -3.06
C GLU A 216 0.55 7.41 -2.07
N GLU A 217 1.55 7.75 -1.25
CA GLU A 217 1.45 8.83 -0.28
C GLU A 217 1.08 10.17 -0.95
N GLN A 218 1.64 10.46 -2.12
CA GLN A 218 1.33 11.69 -2.88
C GLN A 218 -0.10 11.69 -3.45
N VAL A 219 -0.56 10.53 -3.94
CA VAL A 219 -1.95 10.39 -4.44
C VAL A 219 -2.94 10.53 -3.29
N ALA A 220 -2.61 9.97 -2.12
CA ALA A 220 -3.46 10.02 -0.93
C ALA A 220 -3.71 11.47 -0.46
N ASP A 221 -2.71 12.36 -0.50
CA ASP A 221 -2.83 13.76 -0.06
C ASP A 221 -3.98 14.54 -0.73
N VAL A 222 -4.41 14.09 -1.91
CA VAL A 222 -5.54 14.68 -2.62
C VAL A 222 -6.79 13.82 -2.56
N LYS A 223 -6.65 12.50 -2.73
CA LYS A 223 -7.81 11.59 -2.82
C LYS A 223 -8.56 11.46 -1.50
N ILE A 224 -7.88 11.44 -0.35
CA ILE A 224 -8.53 11.18 0.95
C ILE A 224 -9.58 12.24 1.33
N LYS A 225 -9.48 13.46 0.78
CA LYS A 225 -10.44 14.55 1.03
C LYS A 225 -11.83 14.24 0.47
N TYR A 226 -11.89 13.41 -0.57
CA TYR A 226 -13.10 13.09 -1.32
C TYR A 226 -13.73 11.76 -0.90
N ILE A 227 -13.26 11.13 0.18
CA ILE A 227 -13.92 9.92 0.68
C ILE A 227 -15.33 10.24 1.16
N HIS A 228 -16.21 9.25 1.08
CA HIS A 228 -17.62 9.38 1.42
C HIS A 228 -17.82 9.84 2.88
N GLU A 229 -18.86 10.64 3.11
CA GLU A 229 -19.17 11.27 4.41
C GLU A 229 -19.37 10.26 5.54
N LYS A 230 -19.81 9.05 5.20
CA LYS A 230 -19.98 7.91 6.11
C LYS A 230 -18.70 7.52 6.87
N TYR A 231 -17.52 7.93 6.38
CA TYR A 231 -16.22 7.69 7.01
C TYR A 231 -15.64 8.92 7.73
N LYS A 232 -16.49 9.93 7.96
CA LYS A 232 -16.16 11.19 8.63
C LYS A 232 -17.00 11.43 9.88
N GLU A 233 -17.45 10.36 10.53
CA GLU A 233 -18.19 10.48 11.78
C GLU A 233 -17.30 11.07 12.87
N GLU A 234 -17.84 12.05 13.61
CA GLU A 234 -17.10 12.77 14.63
C GLU A 234 -16.53 11.84 15.71
N LEU A 235 -15.32 12.16 16.17
CA LEU A 235 -14.72 11.46 17.30
C LEU A 235 -15.39 11.86 18.62
N SER A 236 -15.82 10.85 19.38
CA SER A 236 -16.21 11.03 20.77
C SER A 236 -15.03 11.50 21.65
N ALA A 237 -15.34 12.02 22.85
CA ALA A 237 -14.30 12.41 23.81
C ALA A 237 -13.39 11.23 24.19
N ASP A 238 -13.97 10.04 24.36
CA ASP A 238 -13.25 8.82 24.74
C ASP A 238 -12.33 8.35 23.60
N MET A 239 -12.75 8.47 22.33
CA MET A 239 -11.91 8.18 21.17
C MET A 239 -10.72 9.14 21.07
N LYS A 240 -10.95 10.44 21.29
CA LYS A 240 -9.87 11.44 21.31
C LYS A 240 -8.86 11.14 22.42
N ALA A 241 -9.34 10.80 23.62
CA ALA A 241 -8.48 10.40 24.74
C ALA A 241 -7.66 9.14 24.39
N ALA A 242 -8.28 8.12 23.80
CA ALA A 242 -7.58 6.91 23.38
C ALA A 242 -6.46 7.19 22.36
N ILE A 243 -6.71 8.06 21.37
CA ILE A 243 -5.65 8.49 20.43
C ILE A 243 -4.51 9.20 21.17
N MET A 244 -4.83 10.14 22.07
CA MET A 244 -3.83 10.87 22.86
C MET A 244 -3.00 9.96 23.77
N ASP A 245 -3.57 8.86 24.22
CA ASP A 245 -2.88 7.90 25.06
C ASP A 245 -1.96 6.94 24.28
N SER A 246 -2.31 6.69 23.02
CA SER A 246 -1.65 5.71 22.16
C SER A 246 -0.52 6.31 21.32
N VAL A 247 -0.61 7.60 21.00
CA VAL A 247 0.24 8.28 20.01
C VAL A 247 1.23 9.24 20.68
N ASP A 248 2.51 9.19 20.26
CA ASP A 248 3.56 10.13 20.68
C ASP A 248 3.58 11.35 19.76
N PHE A 249 3.10 12.47 20.29
CA PHE A 249 3.12 13.77 19.62
C PHE A 249 4.32 14.65 20.00
N GLU A 250 4.97 14.39 21.15
CA GLU A 250 5.95 15.33 21.71
C GLU A 250 7.40 15.00 21.30
N GLN A 251 7.67 13.81 20.73
CA GLN A 251 9.03 13.30 20.44
C GLN A 251 9.97 13.40 21.66
N GLN A 252 9.39 13.53 22.86
CA GLN A 252 10.06 13.86 24.11
C GLN A 252 9.56 12.92 25.18
N THR A 253 10.13 11.71 25.21
CA THR A 253 10.69 11.06 26.41
C THR A 253 10.93 9.59 26.09
N THR A 254 12.16 9.13 26.32
CA THR A 254 12.64 7.76 26.09
C THR A 254 11.99 6.70 27.00
N MET A 255 10.88 6.99 27.68
CA MET A 255 10.26 6.09 28.66
C MET A 255 8.82 5.68 28.35
N ARG A 256 8.08 6.39 27.48
CA ARG A 256 6.72 5.99 27.10
C ARG A 256 6.77 5.16 25.82
N LYS A 257 6.31 3.91 25.88
CA LYS A 257 5.97 3.16 24.66
C LYS A 257 4.75 3.84 24.04
N ALA A 258 4.90 4.41 22.86
CA ALA A 258 3.84 5.08 22.13
C ALA A 258 4.11 5.03 20.63
N ILE A 259 3.05 5.03 19.83
CA ILE A 259 3.13 4.98 18.37
C ILE A 259 3.52 6.37 17.86
N PRO A 260 4.55 6.53 16.99
CA PRO A 260 4.89 7.84 16.44
C PRO A 260 3.71 8.49 15.69
N ALA A 261 3.44 9.77 15.95
CA ALA A 261 2.30 10.48 15.36
C ALA A 261 2.32 10.48 13.83
N GLU A 262 3.48 10.69 13.20
CA GLU A 262 3.57 10.69 11.74
C GLU A 262 3.28 9.29 11.16
N ALA A 263 3.69 8.22 11.86
CA ALA A 263 3.43 6.85 11.43
C ALA A 263 1.95 6.48 11.58
N PHE A 264 1.32 6.88 12.68
CA PHE A 264 -0.12 6.71 12.90
C PHE A 264 -0.95 7.42 11.82
N ALA A 265 -0.63 8.69 11.54
CA ALA A 265 -1.30 9.45 10.48
C ALA A 265 -1.09 8.83 9.09
N LEU A 266 0.11 8.33 8.80
CA LEU A 266 0.42 7.67 7.53
C LEU A 266 -0.36 6.35 7.35
N ALA A 267 -0.48 5.53 8.40
CA ALA A 267 -1.24 4.29 8.37
C ALA A 267 -2.73 4.56 8.06
N LEU A 268 -3.33 5.54 8.74
CA LEU A 268 -4.70 5.98 8.46
C LEU A 268 -4.86 6.50 7.03
N LYS A 269 -3.90 7.31 6.55
CA LYS A 269 -3.89 7.84 5.18
C LYS A 269 -3.90 6.73 4.13
N ARG A 270 -3.06 5.70 4.32
CA ARG A 270 -3.01 4.52 3.44
C ARG A 270 -4.30 3.71 3.50
N PHE A 271 -4.84 3.49 4.70
CA PHE A 271 -6.12 2.79 4.87
C PHE A 271 -7.26 3.50 4.11
N MET A 272 -7.38 4.83 4.25
CA MET A 272 -8.36 5.62 3.51
C MET A 272 -8.21 5.44 2.00
N LEU A 273 -7.00 5.59 1.46
CA LEU A 273 -6.76 5.47 0.02
C LEU A 273 -7.08 4.06 -0.50
N ARG A 274 -6.56 3.02 0.18
CA ARG A 274 -6.66 1.63 -0.29
C ARG A 274 -8.04 1.01 -0.11
N PHE A 275 -8.76 1.35 0.97
CA PHE A 275 -9.99 0.65 1.36
C PHE A 275 -11.25 1.53 1.28
N LEU A 276 -11.15 2.84 1.49
CA LEU A 276 -12.33 3.70 1.63
C LEU A 276 -12.71 4.46 0.36
N THR A 277 -11.77 4.65 -0.58
CA THR A 277 -12.00 5.38 -1.85
C THR A 277 -13.12 4.78 -2.70
N LEU A 278 -13.36 3.47 -2.60
CA LEU A 278 -14.35 2.73 -3.39
C LEU A 278 -15.57 2.30 -2.56
N GLU A 279 -15.73 2.83 -1.35
CA GLU A 279 -16.95 2.71 -0.52
C GLU A 279 -17.37 1.29 -0.10
N ASN A 280 -16.49 0.30 -0.19
CA ASN A 280 -16.83 -1.11 0.02
C ASN A 280 -16.75 -1.59 1.49
N GLN A 281 -16.34 -0.75 2.44
CA GLN A 281 -16.16 -1.14 3.83
C GLN A 281 -17.38 -0.85 4.70
N LYS A 282 -17.56 -1.65 5.75
CA LYS A 282 -18.63 -1.44 6.73
C LYS A 282 -18.20 -0.42 7.77
N GLU A 283 -18.99 0.64 7.90
CA GLU A 283 -18.72 1.79 8.77
C GLU A 283 -18.52 1.43 10.25
N LYS A 284 -19.29 0.46 10.74
CA LYS A 284 -19.31 0.06 12.16
C LYS A 284 -18.26 -0.97 12.53
N GLU A 285 -17.42 -1.39 11.59
CA GLU A 285 -16.33 -2.32 11.92
C GLU A 285 -15.23 -1.61 12.70
N PRO A 286 -14.62 -2.28 13.69
CA PRO A 286 -13.48 -1.73 14.41
C PRO A 286 -12.27 -1.57 13.50
N LEU A 287 -11.60 -0.42 13.60
CA LEU A 287 -10.45 -0.08 12.75
C LEU A 287 -9.20 -0.92 13.08
N HIS A 288 -9.08 -1.37 14.33
CA HIS A 288 -7.95 -2.18 14.80
C HIS A 288 -7.85 -3.52 14.04
N LEU A 289 -8.98 -4.11 13.61
CA LEU A 289 -8.98 -5.35 12.82
C LEU A 289 -8.22 -5.23 11.50
N TYR A 290 -8.12 -4.02 10.95
CA TYR A 290 -7.39 -3.74 9.72
C TYR A 290 -5.97 -3.24 10.01
N LEU A 291 -5.84 -2.28 10.93
CA LEU A 291 -4.54 -1.66 11.18
C LEU A 291 -3.60 -2.54 12.00
N GLN A 292 -4.06 -3.56 12.71
CA GLN A 292 -3.18 -4.54 13.35
C GLN A 292 -2.78 -5.70 12.42
N ASP A 293 -3.39 -5.83 11.22
CA ASP A 293 -2.98 -6.85 10.25
C ASP A 293 -1.70 -6.40 9.51
N ASP A 294 -0.55 -6.91 9.96
CA ASP A 294 0.78 -6.63 9.41
C ASP A 294 0.87 -6.93 7.89
N THR A 295 0.12 -7.94 7.43
CA THR A 295 0.11 -8.36 6.03
C THR A 295 -0.53 -7.33 5.10
N LEU A 296 -1.30 -6.37 5.63
CA LEU A 296 -1.90 -5.28 4.86
C LEU A 296 -0.95 -4.09 4.63
N ASN A 297 0.23 -4.09 5.27
CA ASN A 297 1.32 -3.14 5.00
C ASN A 297 0.91 -1.66 5.11
N PHE A 298 0.12 -1.30 6.12
CA PHE A 298 -0.20 0.11 6.39
C PHE A 298 0.95 0.84 7.07
N TRP A 299 1.64 0.17 8.00
CA TRP A 299 2.71 0.75 8.80
C TRP A 299 4.05 0.71 8.09
N SER A 300 4.92 1.68 8.42
CA SER A 300 6.32 1.61 8.04
C SER A 300 7.03 0.52 8.84
N SER A 301 8.05 -0.10 8.25
CA SER A 301 8.89 -1.12 8.92
C SER A 301 9.69 -0.59 10.12
N THR A 302 9.57 0.70 10.43
CA THR A 302 10.20 1.35 11.58
C THR A 302 9.35 1.24 12.85
N VAL A 303 8.06 0.92 12.73
CA VAL A 303 7.15 0.74 13.86
C VAL A 303 7.05 -0.77 14.15
N PRO A 304 7.41 -1.23 15.36
CA PRO A 304 7.27 -2.64 15.74
C PRO A 304 5.79 -3.07 15.76
N GLU A 305 5.51 -4.29 15.31
CA GLU A 305 4.16 -4.87 15.31
C GLU A 305 3.60 -4.99 16.72
N GLU A 306 4.42 -5.43 17.68
CA GLU A 306 3.98 -5.61 19.07
C GLU A 306 3.57 -4.28 19.71
N LEU A 307 4.14 -3.17 19.26
CA LEU A 307 3.77 -1.84 19.72
C LEU A 307 2.39 -1.43 19.19
N ILE A 308 2.05 -1.82 17.96
CA ILE A 308 0.76 -1.54 17.33
C ILE A 308 -0.32 -2.39 17.99
N ASP A 309 -0.04 -3.68 18.21
CA ASP A 309 -0.97 -4.60 18.89
C ASP A 309 -1.30 -4.16 20.32
N GLU A 310 -0.29 -3.70 21.07
CA GLU A 310 -0.44 -3.28 22.46
C GLU A 310 -1.16 -1.93 22.60
N LEU A 311 -0.97 -1.00 21.66
CA LEU A 311 -1.33 0.41 21.84
C LEU A 311 -2.38 0.95 20.87
N PHE A 312 -2.76 0.23 19.81
CA PHE A 312 -3.72 0.80 18.86
C PHE A 312 -5.11 1.02 19.53
N PRO A 313 -5.77 2.18 19.35
CA PRO A 313 -7.07 2.43 19.97
C PRO A 313 -8.18 1.47 19.50
N GLU A 314 -8.66 0.60 20.41
CA GLU A 314 -9.67 -0.42 20.08
C GLU A 314 -11.07 0.18 19.77
N ASN A 315 -11.36 1.37 20.31
CA ASN A 315 -12.68 2.01 20.21
C ASN A 315 -12.89 2.80 18.92
N LEU A 316 -11.89 2.90 18.03
CA LEU A 316 -12.04 3.55 16.73
C LEU A 316 -12.78 2.63 15.75
N LEU A 317 -13.77 3.20 15.06
CA LEU A 317 -14.49 2.53 13.98
C LEU A 317 -13.99 3.02 12.62
N VAL A 318 -14.26 2.23 11.58
CA VAL A 318 -14.02 2.63 10.18
C VAL A 318 -14.71 3.98 9.87
N ALA A 319 -15.90 4.22 10.44
CA ALA A 319 -16.64 5.48 10.33
C ALA A 319 -15.86 6.72 10.81
N ASN A 320 -14.91 6.57 11.73
CA ASN A 320 -14.18 7.69 12.33
C ASN A 320 -12.80 7.94 11.69
N THR A 321 -12.44 7.18 10.66
CA THR A 321 -11.07 7.16 10.11
C THR A 321 -10.57 8.56 9.70
N TYR A 322 -11.39 9.33 8.98
CA TYR A 322 -11.01 10.65 8.50
C TYR A 322 -10.80 11.65 9.63
N GLU A 323 -11.69 11.63 10.62
CA GLU A 323 -11.61 12.52 11.78
C GLU A 323 -10.45 12.14 12.70
N ALA A 324 -10.15 10.84 12.86
CA ALA A 324 -8.94 10.36 13.54
C ALA A 324 -7.66 10.88 12.87
N TYR A 325 -7.60 10.82 11.54
CA TYR A 325 -6.47 11.36 10.78
C TYR A 325 -6.35 12.87 10.95
N THR A 326 -7.46 13.60 10.77
CA THR A 326 -7.48 15.07 10.86
C THR A 326 -7.12 15.56 12.26
N PHE A 327 -7.66 14.90 13.30
CA PHE A 327 -7.32 15.18 14.70
C PHE A 327 -5.82 15.01 14.96
N THR A 328 -5.24 13.88 14.52
CA THR A 328 -3.82 13.59 14.67
C THR A 328 -2.96 14.64 13.96
N MET A 329 -3.27 14.96 12.71
CA MET A 329 -2.55 15.96 11.91
C MET A 329 -2.58 17.35 12.54
N ASN A 330 -3.75 17.79 13.03
CA ASN A 330 -3.88 19.08 13.71
C ASN A 330 -2.98 19.19 14.94
N ILE A 331 -2.80 18.11 15.70
CA ILE A 331 -1.93 18.09 16.88
C ILE A 331 -0.46 18.10 16.48
N ILE A 332 -0.09 17.34 15.43
CA ILE A 332 1.26 17.38 14.86
C ILE A 332 1.61 18.82 14.46
N GLU A 333 0.73 19.49 13.71
CA GLU A 333 0.93 20.88 13.28
C GLU A 333 1.10 21.84 14.46
N GLN A 334 0.20 21.78 15.44
CA GLN A 334 0.28 22.61 16.65
C GLN A 334 1.58 22.39 17.42
N THR A 335 2.03 21.13 17.50
CA THR A 335 3.25 20.76 18.22
C THR A 335 4.49 21.27 17.47
N MET A 336 4.55 21.12 16.15
CA MET A 336 5.62 21.64 15.31
C MET A 336 5.71 23.18 15.41
N GLU A 337 4.58 23.89 15.37
CA GLU A 337 4.57 25.33 15.54
C GLU A 337 5.11 25.76 16.91
N LYS A 338 4.69 25.08 17.97
CA LYS A 338 5.13 25.34 19.34
C LYS A 338 6.64 25.12 19.47
N GLN A 339 7.16 24.01 18.93
CA GLN A 339 8.59 23.72 18.91
C GLN A 339 9.38 24.75 18.08
N ALA A 340 8.87 25.17 16.92
CA ALA A 340 9.51 26.20 16.11
C ALA A 340 9.57 27.57 16.81
N LYS A 341 8.50 27.95 17.53
CA LYS A 341 8.46 29.16 18.37
C LYS A 341 9.48 29.09 19.50
N LEU A 342 9.57 27.96 20.21
CA LEU A 342 10.55 27.73 21.27
C LEU A 342 12.00 27.75 20.74
N ALA A 343 12.26 27.13 19.59
CA ALA A 343 13.58 27.13 18.96
C ALA A 343 14.04 28.55 18.55
N LYS A 344 13.11 29.39 18.05
CA LYS A 344 13.39 30.80 17.74
C LYS A 344 13.72 31.60 19.01
N GLN A 345 12.96 31.42 20.09
CA GLN A 345 13.21 32.07 21.38
C GLN A 345 14.56 31.64 22.00
N ALA A 346 14.90 30.35 21.91
CA ALA A 346 16.19 29.83 22.38
C ALA A 346 17.39 30.39 21.59
N LYS A 347 17.25 30.55 20.26
CA LYS A 347 18.27 31.19 19.41
C LYS A 347 18.46 32.67 19.78
N GLN A 348 17.37 33.41 19.99
CA GLN A 348 17.42 34.82 20.41
C GLN A 348 18.04 34.98 21.81
N ALA A 349 17.72 34.10 22.76
CA ALA A 349 18.30 34.11 24.10
C ALA A 349 19.82 33.79 24.11
N LYS A 350 20.28 32.90 23.21
CA LYS A 350 21.71 32.61 23.04
C LYS A 350 22.48 33.80 22.44
N GLN A 351 21.89 34.50 21.48
CA GLN A 351 22.48 35.71 20.88
C GLN A 351 22.51 36.89 21.88
N ALA A 352 21.47 37.08 22.70
CA ALA A 352 21.44 38.12 23.73
C ALA A 352 22.47 37.90 24.85
N LYS A 353 22.80 36.64 25.18
CA LYS A 353 23.86 36.31 26.16
C LYS A 353 25.28 36.57 25.64
N GLN A 354 25.50 36.57 24.33
CA GLN A 354 26.80 36.89 23.71
C GLN A 354 27.02 38.40 23.50
N ALA A 355 25.99 39.24 23.67
CA ALA A 355 26.04 40.67 23.37
C ALA A 355 26.22 41.62 24.58
N LYS A 356 26.51 41.13 25.80
CA LYS A 356 26.82 42.00 26.95
C LYS A 356 28.31 42.45 26.92
N PRO A 357 28.63 43.75 26.81
CA PRO A 357 30.01 44.23 26.93
C PRO A 357 30.40 44.42 28.41
N ALA A 358 31.66 44.11 28.72
CA ALA A 358 32.29 44.41 30.00
C ALA A 358 32.52 45.93 30.11
N ASN A 359 31.67 46.63 30.89
CA ASN A 359 31.95 47.99 31.34
C ASN A 359 32.65 47.94 32.70
N THR A 360 33.99 48.01 32.69
CA THR A 360 34.76 48.53 33.82
C THR A 360 34.94 50.04 33.64
N SER A 361 34.41 50.77 34.60
CA SER A 361 34.44 52.22 34.76
C SER A 361 35.86 52.74 35.00
N ASN A 362 36.20 53.83 34.31
CA ASN A 362 37.25 54.78 34.68
C ASN A 362 36.59 56.01 35.34
N PRO A 363 37.32 56.79 36.15
CA PRO A 363 37.70 58.10 35.62
C PRO A 363 39.10 58.62 36.02
N ASN A 364 39.64 59.41 35.10
CA ASN A 364 40.88 60.21 35.12
C ASN A 364 41.00 61.18 36.31
N ILE A 365 42.24 61.40 36.79
CA ILE A 365 42.76 62.74 37.15
C ILE A 365 44.24 62.87 36.70
N ASN A 366 44.50 63.88 35.86
CA ASN A 366 45.81 64.39 35.45
C ASN A 366 46.45 65.27 36.55
N ARG A 367 47.79 65.22 36.74
CA ARG A 367 48.69 66.41 36.71
C ARG A 367 50.18 66.09 36.90
N MET A 368 51.00 66.76 36.09
CA MET A 368 52.47 66.84 36.08
C MET A 368 53.07 67.35 37.41
N GLY A 369 54.34 67.00 37.67
CA GLY A 369 55.23 67.84 38.50
C GLY A 369 56.40 67.13 39.20
N SER A 370 57.59 67.28 38.62
CA SER A 370 58.98 67.24 39.13
C SER A 370 59.30 66.96 40.63
N LYS A 371 60.38 66.17 40.82
CA LYS A 371 61.28 66.01 42.00
C LYS A 371 61.78 67.37 42.60
N PRO A 372 62.50 67.47 43.76
CA PRO A 372 63.23 66.44 44.54
C PRO A 372 63.07 66.54 46.09
N GLY A 373 63.77 65.67 46.82
CA GLY A 373 63.51 65.33 48.22
C GLY A 373 64.07 66.25 49.32
N ARG A 374 63.78 65.87 50.58
CA ARG A 374 64.61 66.16 51.76
C ARG A 374 64.13 65.40 53.00
N LYS A 375 65.08 64.67 53.60
CA LYS A 375 65.38 64.49 55.04
C LYS A 375 64.35 63.83 56.00
N ARG A 376 64.79 62.69 56.55
CA ARG A 376 64.56 62.20 57.94
C ARG A 376 64.93 63.27 58.99
N PRO A 377 64.34 63.24 60.20
CA PRO A 377 64.86 62.47 61.36
C PRO A 377 63.79 61.56 62.01
N GLU A 378 64.12 60.37 62.57
CA GLU A 378 64.38 60.10 64.02
C GLU A 378 63.25 60.61 64.96
N ARG A 379 62.67 59.91 65.95
CA ARG A 379 63.04 58.80 66.88
C ARG A 379 61.74 58.45 67.64
N SER A 380 61.41 57.19 67.97
CA SER A 380 61.52 56.56 69.30
C SER A 380 60.23 55.73 69.50
N SER A 381 60.32 54.40 69.64
CA SER A 381 60.40 53.64 70.89
C SER A 381 59.23 53.87 71.85
N LYS A 382 58.32 52.88 71.93
CA LYS A 382 58.16 52.04 73.13
C LYS A 382 57.20 50.86 72.89
N TYR A 383 57.62 49.71 73.39
CA TYR A 383 56.86 48.55 73.86
C TYR A 383 55.55 48.98 74.59
N ASP A 384 54.49 48.20 74.76
CA ASP A 384 54.44 46.81 75.25
C ASP A 384 52.96 46.37 75.40
N ARG A 385 52.73 45.04 75.45
CA ARG A 385 51.55 44.31 75.97
C ARG A 385 50.27 44.38 75.11
N MET A 386 49.57 43.30 74.80
CA MET A 386 49.51 41.94 75.37
C MET A 386 48.93 41.00 74.31
#